data_AF-A0AAV2J585-F1
#
_entry.id   AF-A0AAV2J585-F1
#
_cell.length_a   1.000
_cell.length_b   1.000
_cell.length_c   1.000
_cell.angle_alpha   90.00
_cell.angle_beta   90.00
_cell.angle_gamma   90.00
#
_symmetry.space_group_name_H-M   'P 1'
#
loop_
_entity.id
_entity.type
_entity.pdbx_description
1 polymer ?
#
loop_
_entity_poly.entity_id
_entity_poly.type
_entity_poly.pdbx_seq_one_letter_code
_entity_poly.pdbx_strand_id
1 'polypeptide(L)'
;MCVDKGVIFLLHVENNALRHSRINCYFVIFFDLNIVKAELPWPVQSRPPKPHRYRPGTVALREIRRYQKSTELLIRKLPFQRLVREIAQDFKTDLRFQSAAIGALQEASEAYLVGLFEDTNLCAIHAKRVTIMPKDIQLARRIRGERA
;
A
#
# COMPACT_ATOMS: atom_id res chain seq x y z
N MET A 1 -30.71 -41.74 -32.56
CA MET A 1 -29.55 -40.87 -32.83
C MET A 1 -30.10 -39.58 -33.42
N CYS A 2 -30.01 -38.50 -32.65
CA CYS A 2 -30.41 -37.16 -33.05
C CYS A 2 -29.35 -36.52 -33.94
N VAL A 3 -29.76 -35.40 -34.53
CA VAL A 3 -28.98 -34.33 -35.17
C VAL A 3 -28.79 -34.51 -36.68
N ASP A 4 -29.54 -33.72 -37.47
CA ASP A 4 -28.99 -32.60 -38.25
C ASP A 4 -29.96 -32.08 -39.33
N LYS A 5 -29.79 -30.79 -39.66
CA LYS A 5 -30.30 -30.03 -40.84
C LYS A 5 -31.79 -29.66 -40.73
N GLY A 6 -32.21 -28.40 -40.69
CA GLY A 6 -31.70 -27.23 -41.40
C GLY A 6 -32.80 -26.73 -42.35
N VAL A 7 -32.83 -25.42 -42.58
CA VAL A 7 -33.52 -24.72 -43.68
C VAL A 7 -34.99 -24.30 -43.44
N ILE A 8 -35.08 -23.06 -42.94
CA ILE A 8 -35.75 -21.89 -43.54
C ILE A 8 -37.19 -22.09 -44.02
N PHE A 9 -38.12 -21.53 -43.22
CA PHE A 9 -39.53 -21.37 -43.55
C PHE A 9 -39.76 -20.38 -44.69
N LEU A 10 -40.78 -20.74 -45.47
CA LEU A 10 -41.33 -20.08 -46.64
C LEU A 10 -41.81 -18.63 -46.40
N LEU A 11 -41.48 -17.82 -47.40
CA LEU A 11 -42.17 -16.65 -47.95
C LEU A 11 -43.58 -16.34 -47.42
N HIS A 12 -43.77 -15.12 -46.91
CA HIS A 12 -44.88 -14.24 -47.33
C HIS A 12 -44.64 -12.80 -46.87
N VAL A 13 -44.73 -11.83 -47.77
CA VAL A 13 -45.49 -10.57 -47.63
C VAL A 13 -45.41 -9.84 -48.98
N GLU A 14 -46.59 -9.46 -49.45
CA GLU A 14 -46.92 -8.87 -50.74
C GLU A 14 -46.61 -7.35 -50.84
N ASN A 15 -46.75 -6.85 -52.08
CA ASN A 15 -47.20 -5.52 -52.49
C ASN A 15 -46.18 -4.41 -52.87
N ASN A 16 -45.66 -4.52 -54.09
CA ASN A 16 -45.90 -3.68 -55.27
C ASN A 16 -46.40 -2.21 -55.09
N ALA A 17 -45.60 -1.21 -55.53
CA ALA A 17 -46.05 -0.01 -56.28
C ALA A 17 -44.91 1.00 -56.63
N LEU A 18 -44.44 0.94 -57.89
CA LEU A 18 -44.31 2.04 -58.87
C LEU A 18 -43.92 3.49 -58.41
N ARG A 19 -42.73 3.97 -58.80
CA ARG A 19 -42.48 4.98 -59.90
C ARG A 19 -41.13 5.71 -59.75
N HIS A 20 -40.37 5.64 -60.86
CA HIS A 20 -39.49 6.65 -61.45
C HIS A 20 -39.35 8.02 -60.74
N SER A 21 -38.12 8.44 -60.42
CA SER A 21 -37.44 9.58 -61.08
C SER A 21 -36.01 9.82 -60.55
N ARG A 22 -35.06 9.65 -61.49
CA ARG A 22 -33.69 10.19 -61.63
C ARG A 22 -33.18 11.17 -60.54
N ILE A 23 -32.00 10.92 -59.99
CA ILE A 23 -30.77 11.76 -60.02
C ILE A 23 -29.62 10.91 -59.45
N ASN A 24 -28.57 10.75 -60.24
CA ASN A 24 -27.13 10.62 -59.89
C ASN A 24 -26.48 9.82 -61.03
N CYS A 25 -26.14 10.53 -62.11
CA CYS A 25 -24.82 11.11 -62.29
C CYS A 25 -23.78 10.00 -62.46
N TYR A 26 -23.70 9.53 -63.71
CA TYR A 26 -22.46 9.36 -64.46
C TYR A 26 -21.20 9.10 -63.62
N PHE A 27 -20.67 7.88 -63.68
CA PHE A 27 -19.59 7.56 -64.62
C PHE A 27 -18.22 7.97 -64.07
N VAL A 28 -17.53 6.95 -63.55
CA VAL A 28 -16.07 6.73 -63.66
C VAL A 28 -15.17 7.67 -62.87
N ILE A 29 -14.51 7.13 -61.83
CA ILE A 29 -13.04 7.10 -61.79
C ILE A 29 -12.60 5.77 -61.13
N PHE A 30 -11.76 5.04 -61.86
CA PHE A 30 -10.84 3.98 -61.43
C PHE A 30 -9.94 4.45 -60.26
N PHE A 31 -9.18 3.54 -59.64
CA PHE A 31 -8.27 3.72 -58.47
C PHE A 31 -9.03 3.80 -57.13
N ASP A 32 -8.79 2.98 -56.12
CA ASP A 32 -7.56 2.30 -55.72
C ASP A 32 -7.91 1.00 -54.98
N LEU A 33 -7.27 -0.10 -55.36
CA LEU A 33 -7.16 -1.31 -54.56
C LEU A 33 -6.07 -1.09 -53.49
N ASN A 34 -6.24 -0.09 -52.61
CA ASN A 34 -5.28 0.24 -51.55
C ASN A 34 -5.96 0.92 -50.33
N ILE A 35 -6.88 0.23 -49.67
CA ILE A 35 -7.52 0.64 -48.41
C ILE A 35 -7.79 -0.69 -47.67
N VAL A 36 -7.17 -1.14 -46.57
CA VAL A 36 -6.38 -0.52 -45.50
C VAL A 36 -5.37 -1.58 -45.02
N LYS A 37 -4.07 -1.36 -45.14
CA LYS A 37 -3.13 -1.96 -44.17
C LYS A 37 -3.38 -1.23 -42.87
N ALA A 38 -4.20 -1.80 -42.00
CA ALA A 38 -4.48 -1.23 -40.69
C ALA A 38 -3.23 -1.47 -39.82
N GLU A 39 -2.24 -0.61 -39.97
CA GLU A 39 -1.29 -0.35 -38.90
C GLU A 39 -2.10 0.19 -37.73
N LEU A 40 -2.39 -0.65 -36.74
CA LEU A 40 -3.03 -0.25 -35.49
C LEU A 40 -2.14 0.82 -34.82
N PRO A 41 -2.57 2.07 -34.68
CA PRO A 41 -1.69 3.18 -34.27
C PRO A 41 -1.62 3.37 -32.75
N TRP A 42 -1.68 2.29 -31.98
CA TRP A 42 -1.51 2.37 -30.53
C TRP A 42 -0.81 1.11 -30.00
N PRO A 43 0.20 1.25 -29.11
CA PRO A 43 0.75 0.10 -28.43
C PRO A 43 -0.38 -0.60 -27.69
N VAL A 44 -0.56 -1.90 -27.93
CA VAL A 44 -1.45 -2.73 -27.13
C VAL A 44 -0.97 -2.63 -25.68
N GLN A 45 -1.69 -1.87 -24.86
CA GLN A 45 -1.33 -1.68 -23.46
C GLN A 45 -1.46 -3.03 -22.77
N SER A 46 -0.33 -3.69 -22.54
CA SER A 46 -0.30 -4.88 -21.71
C SER A 46 -0.77 -4.49 -20.31
N ARG A 47 -1.58 -5.35 -19.70
CA ARG A 47 -2.02 -5.16 -18.31
C ARG A 47 -0.77 -4.85 -17.47
N PRO A 48 -0.72 -3.72 -16.74
CA PRO A 48 0.45 -3.37 -15.97
C PRO A 48 0.78 -4.53 -15.01
N PRO A 49 2.06 -4.89 -14.88
CA PRO A 49 2.46 -5.96 -13.98
C PRO A 49 1.91 -5.66 -12.58
N LYS A 50 1.38 -6.70 -11.93
CA LYS A 50 0.86 -6.56 -10.56
C LYS A 50 1.97 -5.98 -9.67
N PRO A 51 1.67 -5.01 -8.79
CA PRO A 51 2.67 -4.44 -7.90
C PRO A 51 3.28 -5.55 -7.03
N HIS A 52 4.62 -5.57 -6.97
CA HIS A 52 5.34 -6.55 -6.18
C HIS A 52 5.04 -6.33 -4.69
N ARG A 53 4.53 -7.38 -4.01
CA ARG A 53 4.28 -7.38 -2.57
C ARG A 53 5.29 -8.27 -1.88
N TYR A 54 6.03 -7.70 -0.92
CA TYR A 54 6.91 -8.47 -0.04
C TYR A 54 6.10 -9.44 0.84
N ARG A 55 6.71 -10.60 1.15
CA ARG A 55 6.14 -11.54 2.11
C ARG A 55 6.06 -10.90 3.50
N PRO A 56 5.06 -11.26 4.33
CA PRO A 56 5.01 -10.79 5.71
C PRO A 56 6.31 -11.13 6.43
N GLY A 57 6.82 -10.19 7.22
CA GLY A 57 8.12 -10.29 7.91
C GLY A 57 9.33 -9.81 7.10
N THR A 58 9.29 -9.81 5.76
CA THR A 58 10.45 -9.37 4.95
C THR A 58 10.79 -7.89 5.16
N VAL A 59 9.77 -7.03 5.23
CA VAL A 59 9.96 -5.59 5.47
C VAL A 59 10.38 -5.33 6.92
N ALA A 60 9.74 -6.01 7.88
CA ALA A 60 10.09 -5.90 9.30
C ALA A 60 11.56 -6.27 9.57
N LEU A 61 12.06 -7.37 9.01
CA LEU A 61 13.47 -7.76 9.14
C LEU A 61 14.43 -6.76 8.50
N ARG A 62 14.02 -6.10 7.41
CA ARG A 62 14.80 -5.04 6.78
C ARG A 62 14.88 -3.80 7.67
N GLU A 63 13.76 -3.41 8.27
CA GLU A 63 13.68 -2.29 9.21
C GLU A 63 14.51 -2.55 10.47
N ILE A 64 14.42 -3.74 11.06
CA ILE A 64 15.24 -4.13 12.22
C ILE A 64 16.73 -3.97 11.90
N ARG A 65 17.20 -4.52 10.78
CA ARG A 65 18.62 -4.40 10.37
C ARG A 65 19.04 -2.95 10.10
N ARG A 66 18.13 -2.13 9.57
CA ARG A 66 18.38 -0.72 9.32
C ARG A 66 18.56 0.03 10.65
N TYR A 67 17.60 -0.10 11.57
CA TYR A 67 17.61 0.62 12.84
C TYR A 67 18.68 0.13 13.82
N GLN A 68 19.12 -1.12 13.71
CA GLN A 68 20.28 -1.60 14.47
C GLN A 68 21.62 -1.06 13.94
N LYS A 69 21.66 -0.59 12.69
CA LYS A 69 22.87 -0.01 12.08
C LYS A 69 22.98 1.50 12.32
N SER A 70 21.85 2.19 12.42
CA SER A 70 21.80 3.63 12.70
C SER A 70 21.65 3.91 14.19
N THR A 71 22.03 5.12 14.59
CA THR A 71 21.83 5.65 15.95
C THR A 71 20.92 6.88 15.92
N GLU A 72 20.05 6.97 14.92
CA GLU A 72 19.11 8.09 14.76
C GLU A 72 17.97 7.99 15.77
N LEU A 73 17.56 9.13 16.34
CA LEU A 73 16.39 9.21 17.22
C LEU A 73 15.12 8.91 16.40
N LEU A 74 14.29 8.00 16.89
CA LEU A 74 13.09 7.52 16.22
C LEU A 74 11.86 8.36 16.57
N ILE A 75 11.84 8.97 17.76
CA ILE A 75 10.74 9.83 18.19
C ILE A 75 10.91 11.22 17.59
N ARG A 76 9.82 11.78 17.04
CA ARG A 76 9.84 13.15 16.52
C ARG A 76 10.09 14.14 17.66
N LYS A 77 11.02 15.08 17.46
CA LYS A 77 11.45 16.04 18.49
C LYS A 77 10.33 16.93 19.05
N LEU A 78 9.45 17.45 18.18
CA LEU A 78 8.38 18.37 18.60
C LEU A 78 7.34 17.74 19.55
N PRO A 79 6.73 16.57 19.24
CA PRO A 79 5.80 15.95 20.17
C PRO A 79 6.48 15.50 21.47
N PHE A 80 7.72 15.00 21.41
CA PHE A 80 8.47 14.66 22.63
C PHE A 80 8.68 15.87 23.53
N GLN A 81 9.08 17.01 22.95
CA GLN A 81 9.23 18.27 23.68
C GLN A 81 7.91 18.73 24.32
N ARG A 82 6.77 18.58 23.63
CA ARG A 82 5.45 18.93 24.18
C ARG A 82 5.12 18.05 25.39
N LEU A 83 5.34 16.74 25.28
CA LEU A 83 5.13 15.79 26.37
C LEU A 83 5.98 16.10 27.60
N VAL A 84 7.28 16.39 27.41
CA VAL A 84 8.16 16.75 28.53
C VAL A 84 7.67 18.00 29.25
N ARG A 85 7.18 19.01 28.51
CA ARG A 85 6.66 20.24 29.12
C ARG A 85 5.33 20.03 29.82
N GLU A 86 4.46 19.18 29.27
CA GLU A 86 3.20 18.78 29.88
C GLU A 86 3.45 18.14 31.25
N ILE A 87 4.30 17.11 31.31
CA ILE A 87 4.66 16.42 32.55
C ILE A 87 5.31 17.38 33.55
N ALA A 88 6.22 18.24 33.09
CA ALA A 88 6.92 19.17 33.97
C ALA A 88 6.01 20.22 34.61
N GLN A 89 4.96 20.62 33.90
CA GLN A 89 3.98 21.60 34.37
C GLN A 89 3.22 21.09 35.61
N ASP A 90 2.99 19.77 35.70
CA ASP A 90 2.33 19.14 36.85
C ASP A 90 3.17 19.24 38.14
N PHE A 91 4.50 19.38 38.02
CA PHE A 91 5.40 19.50 39.18
C PHE A 91 5.68 20.96 39.55
N LYS A 92 5.94 21.81 38.56
CA LYS A 92 6.25 23.22 38.79
C LYS A 92 5.88 24.07 37.57
N THR A 93 5.10 25.11 37.81
CA THR A 93 4.74 26.08 36.77
C THR A 93 5.96 26.93 36.37
N ASP A 94 6.03 27.34 35.11
CA ASP A 94 7.03 28.28 34.55
C ASP A 94 8.48 27.74 34.44
N LEU A 95 8.64 26.43 34.24
CA LEU A 95 9.95 25.83 33.96
C LEU A 95 10.47 26.16 32.55
N ARG A 96 11.71 26.66 32.47
CA ARG A 96 12.44 26.86 31.22
C ARG A 96 13.39 25.69 30.97
N PHE A 97 13.31 25.10 29.79
CA PHE A 97 14.14 23.98 29.38
C PHE A 97 15.22 24.42 28.39
N GLN A 98 16.45 24.01 28.64
CA GLN A 98 17.53 24.07 27.67
C GLN A 98 17.29 23.05 26.54
N SER A 99 17.69 23.37 25.31
CA SER A 99 17.59 22.45 24.17
C SER A 99 18.37 21.14 24.41
N ALA A 100 19.56 21.23 25.00
CA ALA A 100 20.38 20.07 25.36
C ALA A 100 19.70 19.17 26.41
N ALA A 101 18.97 19.73 27.38
CA ALA A 101 18.25 18.96 28.39
C ALA A 101 17.13 18.13 27.76
N ILE A 102 16.36 18.71 26.83
CA ILE A 102 15.32 17.96 26.09
C ILE A 102 15.95 16.85 25.23
N GLY A 103 17.11 17.12 24.61
CA GLY A 103 17.87 16.12 23.85
C GLY A 103 18.31 14.94 24.73
N ALA A 104 18.89 15.23 25.89
CA ALA A 104 19.33 14.19 26.83
C ALA A 104 18.16 13.34 27.36
N LEU A 105 17.03 13.97 27.68
CA LEU A 105 15.81 13.24 28.07
C LEU A 105 15.31 12.33 26.95
N GLN A 106 15.39 12.78 25.70
CA GLN A 106 14.97 11.98 24.55
C GLN A 106 15.88 10.77 24.36
N GLU A 107 17.20 10.98 24.36
CA GLU A 107 18.19 9.91 24.24
C GLU A 107 18.02 8.86 25.34
N ALA A 108 17.89 9.28 26.59
CA ALA A 108 17.69 8.38 27.73
C ALA A 108 16.37 7.59 27.61
N SER A 109 15.29 8.26 27.19
CA SER A 109 13.98 7.62 27.04
C SER A 109 13.96 6.58 25.93
N GLU A 110 14.54 6.90 24.77
CA GLU A 110 14.62 5.96 23.64
C GLU A 110 15.54 4.77 23.97
N ALA A 111 16.69 5.01 24.60
CA ALA A 111 17.59 3.95 25.04
C ALA A 111 16.91 2.98 26.04
N TYR A 112 16.16 3.53 27.00
CA TYR A 112 15.39 2.73 27.95
C TYR A 112 14.32 1.88 27.25
N LEU A 113 13.56 2.45 26.32
CA LEU A 113 12.53 1.73 25.57
C LEU A 113 13.12 0.62 24.70
N VAL A 114 14.25 0.86 24.03
CA VAL A 114 14.94 -0.17 23.23
C VAL A 114 15.36 -1.34 24.11
N GLY A 115 16.02 -1.07 25.24
CA GLY A 115 16.41 -2.12 26.18
C GLY A 115 15.21 -2.89 26.74
N LEU A 116 14.10 -2.20 27.04
CA LEU A 116 12.87 -2.86 27.46
C LEU A 116 12.30 -3.77 26.36
N PHE A 117 12.31 -3.32 25.10
CA PHE A 117 11.83 -4.13 23.98
C PHE A 117 12.67 -5.38 23.74
N GLU A 118 13.99 -5.32 23.96
CA GLU A 118 14.87 -6.49 23.90
C GLU A 118 14.46 -7.57 24.90
N ASP A 119 14.25 -7.21 26.17
CA ASP A 119 13.82 -8.15 27.21
C ASP A 119 12.42 -8.71 26.95
N THR A 120 11.52 -7.88 26.45
CA THR A 120 10.15 -8.33 26.12
C THR A 120 10.13 -9.28 24.94
N ASN A 121 11.05 -9.10 23.99
CA ASN A 121 11.22 -10.02 22.88
C ASN A 121 11.74 -11.38 23.38
N LEU A 122 12.70 -11.40 24.33
CA LEU A 122 13.14 -12.64 24.97
C LEU A 122 11.99 -13.35 25.71
N CYS A 123 11.13 -12.59 26.40
CA CYS A 123 9.93 -13.12 27.06
C CYS A 123 8.92 -13.72 26.05
N ALA A 124 8.73 -13.06 24.90
CA ALA A 124 7.84 -13.56 23.85
C ALA A 124 8.38 -14.87 23.24
N ILE A 125 9.68 -14.93 22.96
CA ILE A 125 10.37 -16.12 22.44
C ILE A 125 10.30 -17.27 23.44
N HIS A 126 10.48 -16.99 24.74
CA HIS A 126 10.33 -17.99 25.80
C HIS A 126 8.95 -18.65 25.79
N ALA A 127 7.90 -17.87 25.48
CA ALA A 127 6.53 -18.35 25.30
C ALA A 127 6.23 -18.92 23.90
N LYS A 128 7.24 -19.20 23.08
CA LYS A 128 7.14 -19.71 21.69
C LYS A 128 6.34 -18.79 20.74
N ARG A 129 6.33 -17.47 21.00
CA ARG A 129 5.67 -16.46 20.17
C ARG A 129 6.69 -15.55 19.50
N VAL A 130 6.30 -14.97 18.36
CA VAL A 130 7.09 -13.94 17.65
C VAL A 130 6.53 -12.53 17.90
N THR A 131 5.25 -12.42 18.26
CA THR A 131 4.59 -11.14 18.55
C THR A 131 4.66 -10.84 20.04
N ILE A 132 5.22 -9.67 20.37
CA ILE A 132 5.23 -9.13 21.73
C ILE A 132 3.82 -8.74 22.18
N MET A 133 3.52 -8.95 23.46
CA MET A 133 2.23 -8.64 24.06
C MET A 133 2.41 -7.82 25.36
N PRO A 134 1.38 -7.11 25.85
CA PRO A 134 1.49 -6.34 27.09
C PRO A 134 1.92 -7.16 28.32
N LYS A 135 1.55 -8.44 28.38
CA LYS A 135 2.00 -9.36 29.43
C LYS A 135 3.51 -9.60 29.43
N ASP A 136 4.16 -9.51 28.27
CA ASP A 136 5.62 -9.67 28.15
C ASP A 136 6.33 -8.43 28.71
N ILE A 137 5.76 -7.23 28.48
CA ILE A 137 6.22 -5.96 29.07
C ILE A 137 6.09 -5.98 30.60
N GLN A 138 4.93 -6.41 31.10
CA GLN A 138 4.69 -6.52 32.53
C GLN A 138 5.65 -7.52 33.20
N LEU A 139 5.93 -8.64 32.53
CA LEU A 139 6.88 -9.64 33.01
C LEU A 139 8.32 -9.09 33.02
N ALA A 140 8.76 -8.46 31.94
CA ALA A 140 10.09 -7.86 31.84
C ALA A 140 10.32 -6.81 32.94
N ARG A 141 9.37 -5.88 33.12
CA ARG A 141 9.43 -4.86 34.19
C ARG A 141 9.44 -5.47 35.59
N ARG A 142 8.70 -6.55 35.80
CA ARG A 142 8.68 -7.29 37.08
C ARG A 142 10.03 -7.93 37.38
N ILE A 143 10.70 -8.51 36.38
CA ILE A 143 12.01 -9.15 36.55
C ILE A 143 13.10 -8.10 36.78
N ARG A 144 13.04 -6.96 36.08
CA ARG A 144 13.97 -5.84 36.28
C ARG A 144 13.88 -5.18 37.66
N GLY A 145 12.80 -5.42 38.41
CA GLY A 145 12.57 -4.78 39.70
C GLY A 145 12.07 -3.34 39.60
N GLU A 146 11.63 -2.89 38.41
CA GLU A 146 11.10 -1.54 38.15
C GLU A 146 9.64 -1.38 38.60
N ARG A 147 9.25 -2.14 39.65
CA ARG A 147 7.94 -2.02 40.25
C ARG A 147 7.91 -0.77 41.13
N ALA A 148 6.94 0.09 40.81
CA ALA A 148 6.26 0.89 41.83
C ALA A 148 5.47 -0.05 42.76
#